data_AF-A0A3D9MTL8-F1
#
_entry.id   AF-A0A3D9MTL8-F1
#
_cell.length_a   1.000
_cell.length_b   1.000
_cell.length_c   1.000
_cell.angle_alpha   90.00
_cell.angle_beta   90.00
_cell.angle_gamma   90.00
#
_symmetry.space_group_name_H-M   'P 1'
#
loop_
_entity.id
_entity.type
_entity.pdbx_description
1 polymer ?
#
loop_
_entity_poly.entity_id
_entity_poly.type
_entity_poly.pdbx_seq_one_letter_code
_entity_poly.pdbx_strand_id
1 'polypeptide(L)'
;MVDGAEALIQLVLQLGDVSFSVHLLARNKADASVTLCRVSGLWQEAGGKDKDVVHYWYSTSDGETRRCWPAASGTHVKRPRLVKVLSFENG
;
A
#
# COMPACT_ATOMS: atom_id res chain seq x y z
N MET A 1 2.50 -16.37 -5.86
CA MET A 1 3.45 -16.12 -4.76
C MET A 1 3.37 -14.63 -4.49
N VAL A 2 3.05 -14.23 -3.26
CA VAL A 2 2.99 -12.82 -2.89
C VAL A 2 4.28 -12.53 -2.13
N ASP A 3 5.08 -11.59 -2.62
CA ASP A 3 6.34 -11.19 -2.01
C ASP A 3 6.35 -9.67 -1.70
N GLY A 4 7.39 -9.22 -1.02
CA GLY A 4 7.57 -7.80 -0.69
C GLY A 4 6.42 -7.18 0.12
N ALA A 5 6.06 -5.94 -0.21
CA ALA A 5 5.05 -5.16 0.51
C ALA A 5 3.63 -5.76 0.39
N GLU A 6 3.35 -6.53 -0.66
CA GLU A 6 2.04 -7.14 -0.89
C GLU A 6 1.76 -8.27 0.10
N ALA A 7 2.79 -9.02 0.51
CA ALA A 7 2.64 -10.10 1.47
C ALA A 7 2.23 -9.56 2.85
N LEU A 8 2.81 -8.42 3.24
CA LEU A 8 2.44 -7.72 4.46
C LEU A 8 0.98 -7.22 4.40
N ILE A 9 0.55 -6.72 3.25
CA ILE A 9 -0.83 -6.23 3.06
C ILE A 9 -1.84 -7.38 3.14
N GLN A 10 -1.56 -8.53 2.50
CA GLN A 10 -2.44 -9.69 2.62
C GLN A 10 -2.53 -10.20 4.06
N LEU A 11 -1.41 -10.26 4.77
CA LEU A 11 -1.39 -10.61 6.20
C LEU A 11 -2.28 -9.65 7.01
N VAL A 12 -2.15 -8.34 6.76
CA VAL A 12 -2.96 -7.29 7.40
C VAL A 12 -4.47 -7.43 7.13
N LEU A 13 -4.86 -7.90 5.94
CA LEU A 13 -6.25 -8.16 5.61
C LEU A 13 -6.79 -9.42 6.29
N GLN A 14 -5.93 -10.41 6.56
CA GLN A 14 -6.29 -11.67 7.20
C GLN A 14 -6.30 -11.61 8.73
N LEU A 15 -5.50 -10.75 9.34
CA LEU A 15 -5.30 -10.70 10.79
C LEU A 15 -6.51 -10.21 11.63
N GLY A 16 -7.67 -9.92 11.04
CA GLY A 16 -8.85 -9.50 11.81
C GLY A 16 -8.62 -8.22 12.64
N ASP A 17 -9.20 -8.16 13.85
CA ASP A 17 -9.11 -7.03 14.80
C ASP A 17 -7.83 -7.06 15.65
N VAL A 18 -6.67 -7.10 15.00
CA VAL A 18 -5.39 -6.92 15.66
C VAL A 18 -4.90 -5.51 15.36
N SER A 19 -4.49 -4.77 16.39
CA SER A 19 -3.93 -3.43 16.23
C SER A 19 -2.46 -3.54 15.80
N PHE A 20 -2.15 -3.16 14.56
CA PHE A 20 -0.79 -3.10 14.03
C PHE A 20 -0.60 -1.80 13.26
N SER A 21 0.64 -1.32 13.19
CA SER A 21 1.02 -0.16 12.38
C SER A 21 2.02 -0.51 11.31
N VAL A 22 1.68 -0.25 10.05
CA VAL A 22 2.58 -0.43 8.91
C VAL A 22 3.31 0.88 8.65
N HIS A 23 4.64 0.79 8.53
CA HIS A 23 5.51 1.92 8.22
C HIS A 23 6.36 1.62 6.98
N LEU A 24 6.65 2.65 6.19
CA LEU A 24 7.47 2.58 4.99
C LEU A 24 8.61 3.59 5.10
N LEU A 25 9.79 3.22 4.58
CA LEU A 25 10.89 4.15 4.42
C LEU A 25 10.74 4.87 3.09
N ALA A 26 10.43 6.16 3.13
CA ALA A 26 10.36 7.02 1.95
C ALA A 26 11.67 7.79 1.84
N ARG A 27 12.32 7.71 0.67
CA ARG A 27 13.45 8.56 0.35
C ARG A 27 12.97 9.80 -0.38
N ASN A 28 13.22 10.98 0.20
CA ASN A 28 12.98 12.24 -0.48
C ASN A 28 14.00 12.40 -1.62
N LYS A 29 13.50 12.66 -2.83
CA LYS A 29 14.34 12.81 -4.03
C LYS A 29 15.13 14.13 -4.05
N ALA A 30 14.66 15.16 -3.34
CA ALA A 30 15.27 16.48 -3.37
C ALA A 30 16.53 16.57 -2.52
N ASP A 31 16.53 15.93 -1.34
CA ASP A 31 17.61 16.04 -0.34
C ASP A 31 18.21 14.68 0.08
N ALA A 32 17.78 13.59 -0.56
CA ALA A 32 18.16 12.21 -0.24
C ALA A 32 17.83 11.76 1.19
N SER A 33 17.09 12.54 1.98
CA SER A 33 16.67 12.17 3.32
C SER A 33 15.74 10.96 3.29
N VAL A 34 15.76 10.17 4.37
CA VAL A 34 14.88 9.03 4.55
C VAL A 34 13.95 9.33 5.71
N THR A 35 12.65 9.23 5.46
CA THR A 35 11.61 9.43 6.46
C THR A 35 10.81 8.14 6.64
N LEU A 36 10.37 7.90 7.87
CA LEU A 36 9.46 6.82 8.17
C LEU A 36 8.02 7.33 8.00
N CYS A 37 7.33 6.85 6.97
CA CYS A 37 5.96 7.23 6.68
C CYS A 37 5.01 6.14 7.17
N ARG A 38 4.04 6.51 8.00
CA ARG A 38 2.99 5.61 8.46
C ARG A 38 1.94 5.44 7.35
N VAL A 39 1.57 4.20 7.08
CA VAL A 39 0.50 3.87 6.12
C VAL A 39 -0.84 4.17 6.77
N SER A 40 -1.69 4.95 6.09
CA SER A 40 -3.02 5.35 6.54
C SER A 40 -4.14 4.55 5.87
N GLY A 41 -3.87 3.98 4.70
CA GLY A 41 -4.89 3.28 3.92
C GLY A 41 -4.31 2.26 2.97
N LEU A 42 -5.07 1.20 2.77
CA LEU A 42 -4.79 0.10 1.84
C LEU A 42 -5.87 0.06 0.77
N TRP A 43 -5.42 -0.04 -0.46
CA TRP A 43 -6.24 0.04 -1.65
C TRP A 43 -5.94 -1.13 -2.57
N GLN A 44 -6.89 -1.48 -3.44
CA GLN A 44 -6.77 -2.58 -4.38
C GLN A 44 -7.14 -2.11 -5.78
N GLU A 45 -6.35 -2.48 -6.78
CA GLU A 45 -6.61 -2.15 -8.17
C GLU A 45 -7.92 -2.77 -8.64
N ALA A 46 -8.80 -1.95 -9.22
CA ALA A 46 -10.11 -2.41 -9.68
C ALA A 46 -10.00 -3.11 -11.04
N GLY A 47 -9.84 -4.44 -11.04
CA GLY A 47 -9.96 -5.26 -12.25
C GLY A 47 -8.78 -5.10 -13.22
N GLY A 48 -7.63 -5.64 -12.80
CA GLY A 48 -6.44 -5.83 -13.62
C GLY A 48 -6.68 -6.74 -14.82
N LYS A 49 -5.74 -6.72 -15.77
CA LYS A 49 -5.77 -7.60 -16.96
C LYS A 49 -5.64 -9.07 -16.59
N ASP A 50 -4.91 -9.34 -15.51
CA ASP A 50 -4.78 -10.65 -14.93
C ASP A 50 -5.79 -10.77 -13.77
N LYS A 51 -6.75 -11.68 -13.91
CA LYS A 51 -7.80 -11.86 -12.90
C LYS A 51 -7.28 -12.61 -11.67
N ASP A 52 -6.14 -13.27 -11.79
CA ASP A 52 -5.58 -14.14 -10.75
C ASP A 52 -4.55 -13.40 -9.88
N VAL A 53 -4.14 -12.19 -10.26
CA VAL A 53 -3.20 -11.36 -9.51
C VAL A 53 -3.91 -10.17 -8.90
N VAL A 54 -3.91 -10.12 -7.56
CA VAL A 54 -4.41 -8.96 -6.83
C VAL A 54 -3.28 -7.95 -6.62
N HIS A 55 -3.56 -6.73 -7.05
CA HIS A 55 -2.65 -5.62 -7.07
C HIS A 55 -3.04 -4.61 -5.97
N TYR A 56 -2.21 -4.50 -4.93
CA TYR A 56 -2.37 -3.56 -3.81
C TYR A 56 -1.64 -2.21 -3.94
N TRP A 57 -2.25 -1.21 -3.32
CA TRP A 57 -1.81 0.16 -3.26
C TRP A 57 -1.88 0.63 -1.80
N TYR A 58 -1.08 1.64 -1.46
CA TYR A 58 -1.06 2.21 -0.12
C TYR A 58 -1.15 3.73 -0.17
N SER A 59 -1.70 4.33 0.86
CA SER A 59 -1.59 5.76 1.14
C SER A 59 -0.85 6.00 2.44
N THR A 60 -0.12 7.10 2.53
CA THR A 60 0.53 7.55 3.76
C THR A 60 -0.17 8.79 4.32
N SER A 61 0.37 9.40 5.38
CA SER A 61 -0.15 10.63 6.00
C SER A 61 -0.18 11.85 5.06
N ASP A 62 0.51 11.80 3.94
CA ASP A 62 0.47 12.82 2.88
C ASP A 62 -0.75 12.70 1.94
N GLY A 63 -1.57 11.65 2.09
CA GLY A 63 -2.78 11.43 1.28
C GLY A 63 -2.51 10.88 -0.12
N GLU A 64 -1.25 10.74 -0.52
CA GLU A 64 -0.88 10.24 -1.85
C GLU A 64 -1.02 8.73 -1.94
N THR A 65 -1.61 8.23 -3.03
CA THR A 65 -1.84 6.79 -3.24
C THR A 65 -0.78 6.21 -4.18
N ARG A 66 -0.03 5.21 -3.71
CA ARG A 66 1.16 4.63 -4.35
C ARG A 66 1.04 3.11 -4.52
N ARG A 67 1.75 2.57 -5.52
CA ARG A 67 1.77 1.12 -5.83
C ARG A 67 2.73 0.36 -4.90
N CYS A 68 2.41 -0.90 -4.63
CA CYS A 68 3.29 -1.80 -3.89
C CYS A 68 4.36 -2.48 -4.77
N TRP A 69 4.19 -2.49 -6.09
CA TRP A 69 5.14 -3.04 -7.06
C TRP A 69 5.72 -1.96 -7.99
N PRO A 70 6.88 -2.23 -8.62
CA PRO A 70 7.40 -1.41 -9.71
C PRO A 70 6.43 -1.42 -10.89
N ALA A 71 5.98 -0.25 -11.33
CA ALA A 71 5.17 -0.14 -12.54
C ALA A 71 6.01 -0.46 -13.79
N ALA A 72 5.61 -1.46 -14.58
CA ALA A 72 6.06 -1.53 -15.96
C ALA A 72 5.55 -0.29 -16.72
N SER A 73 6.45 0.37 -17.46
CA SER A 73 6.12 1.54 -18.27
C SER A 73 4.98 1.21 -19.25
N GLY A 74 3.93 2.02 -19.27
CA GLY A 74 2.80 1.87 -20.20
C GLY A 74 1.56 1.15 -19.65
N THR A 75 1.55 0.70 -18.40
CA THR A 75 0.36 0.05 -17.82
C THR A 75 -0.69 1.10 -17.42
N HIS A 76 -1.79 1.20 -18.18
CA HIS A 76 -2.95 2.02 -17.81
C HIS A 76 -3.65 1.39 -16.61
N VAL A 77 -3.37 1.91 -15.43
CA VAL A 77 -3.98 1.41 -14.19
C VAL A 77 -5.31 2.09 -13.95
N LYS A 78 -6.33 1.27 -13.68
CA LYS A 78 -7.62 1.75 -13.21
C LYS A 78 -7.50 2.35 -11.80
N ARG A 79 -8.39 3.28 -11.47
CA ARG A 79 -8.45 3.85 -10.11
C ARG A 79 -8.56 2.73 -9.06
N PRO A 80 -7.65 2.65 -8.08
CA PRO A 80 -7.74 1.66 -7.02
C PRO A 80 -8.91 2.00 -6.08
N ARG A 81 -9.46 0.98 -5.43
CA ARG A 81 -10.56 1.10 -4.46
C ARG A 81 -10.01 0.94 -3.06
N LEU A 82 -10.50 1.74 -2.13
CA LEU A 82 -10.13 1.62 -0.72
C LEU A 82 -10.67 0.30 -0.17
N VAL A 83 -9.79 -0.47 0.48
CA VAL A 83 -10.14 -1.76 1.09
C VAL A 83 -10.10 -1.68 2.61
N LYS A 84 -9.12 -0.96 3.17
CA LYS A 84 -8.98 -0.83 4.63
C LYS A 84 -8.35 0.52 4.97
N VAL A 85 -8.97 1.23 5.91
CA VAL A 85 -8.33 2.35 6.62
C VAL A 85 -7.57 1.75 7.79
N LEU A 86 -6.30 2.13 7.95
CA LEU A 86 -5.54 1.77 9.13
C LEU A 86 -5.76 2.88 10.17
N SER A 87 -6.73 2.68 11.04
CA SER A 87 -6.94 3.52 12.21
C SER A 87 -5.98 3.09 13.31
N PHE A 88 -5.37 4.07 13.93
CA PHE A 88 -4.48 3.84 15.05
C PHE A 88 -5.05 4.59 16.24
N GLU A 89 -5.36 3.87 17.31
CA GLU A 89 -5.56 4.54 18.59
C GLU A 89 -4.21 5.16 18.97
N ASN A 90 -4.23 6.44 19.34
CA ASN A 90 -3.06 7.11 19.88
C ASN A 90 -2.73 6.41 21.21
N GLY A 91 -1.69 5.58 21.21
CA GLY A 91 -1.02 5.14 22.43
C GLY A 91 -0.23 6.28 23.04
#